data_AF-A0A7U9X2K1-F1
#
_entry.id   AF-A0A7U9X2K1-F1
#
_cell.length_a   1.000
_cell.length_b   1.000
_cell.length_c   1.000
_cell.angle_alpha   90.00
_cell.angle_beta   90.00
_cell.angle_gamma   90.00
#
_symmetry.space_group_name_H-M   'P 1'
#
loop_
_entity.id
_entity.type
_entity.pdbx_description
1 polymer ?
#
loop_
_entity_poly.entity_id
_entity_poly.type
_entity_poly.pdbx_seq_one_letter_code
_entity_poly.pdbx_strand_id
1 'polypeptide(L)'
;MNVEAYDLDSLRKLVRSLQDENRRLKELLDKADIAYESENVFDEKIESIEEYDSDQGGRIQNKYITEELANKYFAMFWGRMDVYAKRGTKGGYFPQCDHRWNDRICPKQRGEKINCEACENRKWTELKPKKIIEHLLGYREDGADVLGVYPLFPDGTCRFIVFDFDNHEKGAEKTDFANTNDEWHEEVDALRLICERNGILPLVERSRSGRGAHVWIFFKKPISASLARNFGCLLLDKGSSSINLKSFHYYDRMYPSQDVASSIGNLIALPLQGQALKNGNSAFVDKNWNAYPLY
;
A
#
# COMPACT_ATOMS: atom_id res chain seq x y z
N MET A 1 36.79 19.48 6.63
CA MET A 1 35.32 19.49 6.50
C MET A 1 34.76 20.07 7.79
N ASN A 2 34.05 21.20 7.72
CA ASN A 2 33.42 21.79 8.92
C ASN A 2 32.23 20.93 9.32
N VAL A 3 32.40 20.11 10.35
CA VAL A 3 31.36 19.22 10.89
C VAL A 3 30.26 20.03 11.60
N GLU A 4 30.52 21.29 11.95
CA GLU A 4 29.57 22.20 12.63
C GLU A 4 28.48 22.80 11.72
N ALA A 5 28.48 22.49 10.41
CA ALA A 5 27.51 23.03 9.45
C ALA A 5 26.46 22.03 8.96
N TYR A 6 26.50 20.78 9.44
CA TYR A 6 25.58 19.73 9.00
C TYR A 6 24.65 19.37 10.15
N ASP A 7 23.35 19.63 9.97
CA ASP A 7 22.33 19.06 10.85
C ASP A 7 22.19 17.54 10.61
N LEU A 8 21.51 16.86 11.53
CA LEU A 8 21.28 15.41 11.49
C LEU A 8 20.65 14.95 10.17
N ASP A 9 19.77 15.76 9.59
CA ASP A 9 19.09 15.47 8.31
C ASP A 9 20.07 15.54 7.14
N SER A 10 20.95 16.55 7.13
CA SER A 10 22.00 16.72 6.13
C SER A 10 23.03 15.59 6.18
N LEU A 11 23.39 15.13 7.39
CA LEU A 11 24.25 13.96 7.56
C LEU A 11 23.58 12.67 7.10
N ARG A 12 22.30 12.45 7.42
CA ARG A 12 21.52 11.29 6.94
C ARG A 12 21.44 11.27 5.41
N LYS A 13 21.15 12.40 4.76
CA LYS A 13 21.15 12.54 3.30
C LYS A 13 22.52 12.23 2.69
N LEU A 14 23.60 12.73 3.30
CA LEU A 14 24.95 12.46 2.83
C LEU A 14 25.30 10.97 2.93
N VAL A 15 24.98 10.33 4.06
CA VAL A 15 25.23 8.89 4.27
C VAL A 15 24.48 8.07 3.21
N ARG A 16 23.20 8.37 2.96
CA ARG A 16 22.42 7.68 1.91
C ARG A 16 23.00 7.87 0.52
N SER A 17 23.40 9.10 0.17
CA SER A 17 24.07 9.39 -1.09
C SER A 17 25.33 8.55 -1.28
N LEU A 18 26.15 8.44 -0.23
CA LEU A 18 27.38 7.64 -0.25
C LEU A 18 27.09 6.14 -0.31
N GLN A 19 26.04 5.65 0.36
CA GLN A 19 25.62 4.25 0.30
C GLN A 19 25.13 3.87 -1.11
N ASP A 20 24.32 4.73 -1.75
CA ASP A 20 23.84 4.54 -3.11
C ASP A 20 24.98 4.57 -4.13
N GLU A 21 25.92 5.50 -3.98
CA GLU A 21 27.13 5.57 -4.81
C GLU A 21 27.99 4.31 -4.65
N ASN A 22 28.22 3.87 -3.40
CA ASN A 22 28.99 2.67 -3.12
C ASN A 22 28.32 1.41 -3.70
N ARG A 23 26.98 1.29 -3.60
CA ARG A 23 26.23 0.20 -4.25
C ARG A 23 26.46 0.19 -5.78
N ARG A 24 26.35 1.34 -6.43
CA ARG A 24 26.58 1.45 -7.89
C ARG A 24 28.02 1.11 -8.28
N LEU A 25 28.99 1.52 -7.47
CA LEU A 25 30.40 1.18 -7.68
C LEU A 25 30.63 -0.33 -7.55
N LYS A 26 30.05 -0.97 -6.53
CA LYS A 26 30.11 -2.44 -6.35
C LYS A 26 29.50 -3.18 -7.54
N GLU A 27 28.34 -2.76 -8.03
CA GLU A 27 27.72 -3.33 -9.25
C GLU A 27 28.61 -3.19 -10.50
N LEU A 28 29.38 -2.10 -10.61
CA LEU A 28 30.34 -1.90 -11.70
C LEU A 28 31.58 -2.79 -11.54
N LEU A 29 32.06 -2.98 -10.31
CA LEU A 29 33.18 -3.88 -10.02
C LEU A 29 32.80 -5.34 -10.29
N ASP A 30 31.58 -5.76 -9.91
CA ASP A 30 31.04 -7.10 -10.21
C ASP A 30 30.99 -7.34 -11.73
N LYS A 31 30.53 -6.34 -12.51
CA LYS A 31 30.52 -6.42 -13.99
C LYS A 31 31.90 -6.48 -14.62
N ALA A 32 32.90 -5.94 -13.94
CA ALA A 32 34.28 -5.89 -14.41
C ALA A 32 35.13 -7.07 -13.89
N ASP A 33 34.55 -7.99 -13.11
CA ASP A 33 35.23 -9.11 -12.46
C ASP A 33 36.40 -8.65 -11.56
N ILE A 34 36.23 -7.50 -10.90
CA ILE A 34 37.21 -6.91 -9.99
C ILE A 34 36.81 -7.23 -8.55
N ALA A 35 37.67 -7.97 -7.84
CA ALA A 35 37.46 -8.27 -6.43
C ALA A 35 37.52 -6.99 -5.55
N TYR A 36 36.63 -6.90 -4.56
CA TYR A 36 36.63 -5.87 -3.52
C TYR A 36 36.34 -6.50 -2.15
N GLU A 37 36.74 -5.81 -1.07
CA GLU A 37 36.44 -6.25 0.28
C GLU A 37 34.93 -6.25 0.54
N SER A 38 34.38 -7.42 0.86
CA SER A 38 32.97 -7.63 1.15
C SER A 38 32.61 -7.33 2.61
N GLU A 39 33.52 -6.75 3.39
CA GLU A 39 33.26 -6.41 4.79
C GLU A 39 32.30 -5.22 4.87
N ASN A 40 31.01 -5.53 4.86
CA ASN A 40 30.00 -4.67 5.42
C ASN A 40 30.23 -4.62 6.93
N VAL A 41 30.85 -3.56 7.41
CA VAL A 41 30.86 -3.19 8.85
C VAL A 41 29.42 -2.97 9.38
N PHE A 42 28.41 -3.01 8.50
CA PHE A 42 26.98 -2.94 8.78
C PHE A 42 26.22 -4.27 8.53
N ASP A 43 26.90 -5.40 8.22
CA ASP A 43 26.26 -6.72 8.02
C ASP A 43 26.12 -7.52 9.33
N GLU A 44 26.41 -6.90 10.48
CA GLU A 44 25.79 -7.38 11.71
C GLU A 44 24.28 -7.26 11.54
N LYS A 45 23.58 -8.40 11.54
CA LYS A 45 22.12 -8.53 11.62
C LYS A 45 21.48 -7.23 12.09
N ILE A 46 20.98 -6.46 11.14
CA ILE A 46 20.24 -5.24 11.41
C ILE A 46 18.89 -5.67 12.01
N GLU A 47 18.90 -6.07 13.28
CA GLU A 47 17.86 -5.62 14.20
C GLU A 47 18.18 -4.14 14.48
N SER A 48 18.11 -3.26 13.46
CA SER A 48 18.29 -1.84 13.72
C SER A 48 17.12 -1.39 14.55
N ILE A 49 17.44 -1.03 15.79
CA ILE A 49 16.81 0.08 16.49
C ILE A 49 17.16 1.35 15.70
N GLU A 50 16.73 1.43 14.44
CA GLU A 50 16.88 2.61 13.61
C GLU A 50 15.86 3.63 14.11
N GLU A 51 16.31 4.70 14.74
CA GLU A 51 15.44 5.81 15.11
C GLU A 51 14.62 6.29 13.92
N TYR A 52 13.45 6.88 14.18
CA TYR A 52 12.60 7.43 13.14
C TYR A 52 13.38 8.44 12.28
N ASP A 53 13.22 8.32 10.97
CA ASP A 53 13.82 9.19 9.99
C ASP A 53 12.84 10.28 9.53
N SER A 54 13.18 11.56 9.66
CA SER A 54 12.31 12.62 9.13
C SER A 54 12.21 12.58 7.60
N ASP A 55 13.28 12.18 6.91
CA ASP A 55 13.32 12.11 5.45
C ASP A 55 12.90 10.72 4.97
N GLN A 56 11.60 10.43 5.10
CA GLN A 56 11.02 9.16 4.65
C GLN A 56 11.07 8.99 3.13
N GLY A 57 10.95 10.08 2.36
CA GLY A 57 11.06 10.05 0.90
C GLY A 57 12.44 9.62 0.44
N GLY A 58 13.50 10.14 1.07
CA GLY A 58 14.87 9.75 0.76
C GLY A 58 15.23 8.30 1.14
N ARG A 59 14.39 7.59 1.89
CA ARG A 59 14.56 6.13 2.13
C ARG A 59 14.18 5.32 0.90
N ILE A 60 13.28 5.81 0.05
CA ILE A 60 12.74 5.06 -1.07
C ILE A 60 13.76 4.99 -2.21
N GLN A 61 14.16 3.77 -2.57
CA GLN A 61 15.07 3.55 -3.70
C GLN A 61 14.30 3.47 -5.02
N ASN A 62 14.81 4.17 -6.02
CA ASN A 62 14.30 4.07 -7.38
C ASN A 62 14.78 2.77 -8.03
N LYS A 63 13.86 1.82 -8.26
CA LYS A 63 14.09 0.61 -9.05
C LYS A 63 13.52 0.77 -10.46
N TYR A 64 14.16 0.10 -11.42
CA TYR A 64 13.59 -0.05 -12.75
C TYR A 64 12.40 -1.03 -12.70
N ILE A 65 11.20 -0.55 -13.02
CA ILE A 65 9.97 -1.34 -12.95
C ILE A 65 9.84 -2.19 -14.21
N THR A 66 10.11 -3.48 -14.09
CA THR A 66 9.92 -4.48 -15.15
C THR A 66 8.54 -5.12 -15.07
N GLU A 67 8.12 -5.80 -16.15
CA GLU A 67 6.91 -6.63 -16.12
C GLU A 67 7.00 -7.77 -15.11
N GLU A 68 8.19 -8.36 -14.92
CA GLU A 68 8.42 -9.39 -13.89
C GLU A 68 8.19 -8.83 -12.47
N LEU A 69 8.71 -7.62 -12.19
CA LEU A 69 8.49 -6.97 -10.90
C LEU A 69 7.00 -6.66 -10.70
N ALA A 70 6.33 -6.13 -11.73
CA ALA A 70 4.90 -5.84 -11.68
C ALA A 70 4.07 -7.11 -11.39
N ASN A 71 4.43 -8.25 -11.99
CA ASN A 71 3.78 -9.53 -11.74
C ASN A 71 4.05 -10.03 -10.30
N LYS A 72 5.28 -9.92 -9.79
CA LYS A 72 5.62 -10.28 -8.40
C LYS A 72 4.86 -9.42 -7.39
N TYR A 73 4.82 -8.11 -7.63
CA TYR A 73 4.06 -7.16 -6.83
C TYR A 73 2.57 -7.55 -6.80
N PHE A 74 1.95 -7.77 -7.97
CA PHE A 74 0.53 -8.07 -8.03
C PHE A 74 0.19 -9.45 -7.47
N ALA A 75 1.10 -10.43 -7.55
CA ALA A 75 0.92 -11.74 -6.93
C ALA A 75 0.76 -11.64 -5.40
N MET A 76 1.31 -10.59 -4.78
CA MET A 76 1.17 -10.31 -3.36
C MET A 76 -0.18 -9.65 -3.06
N PHE A 77 -0.55 -8.61 -3.82
CA PHE A 77 -1.83 -7.87 -3.68
C PHE A 77 -2.93 -8.38 -4.60
N TRP A 78 -3.03 -9.71 -4.73
CA TRP A 78 -3.82 -10.36 -5.77
C TRP A 78 -5.33 -10.28 -5.49
N GLY A 79 -5.97 -9.23 -6.03
CA GLY A 79 -7.43 -9.08 -6.11
C GLY A 79 -8.00 -9.53 -7.47
N ARG A 80 -9.23 -9.11 -7.79
CA ARG A 80 -9.87 -9.37 -9.08
C ARG A 80 -9.02 -8.83 -10.25
N MET A 81 -8.98 -9.62 -11.32
CA MET A 81 -8.30 -9.24 -12.57
C MET A 81 -9.28 -8.87 -13.67
N ASP A 82 -10.55 -9.28 -13.58
CA ASP A 82 -11.58 -8.96 -14.56
C ASP A 82 -12.06 -7.49 -14.47
N VAL A 83 -11.70 -6.79 -13.39
CA VAL A 83 -12.00 -5.37 -13.19
C VAL A 83 -11.00 -4.74 -12.23
N TYR A 84 -10.64 -3.48 -12.49
CA TYR A 84 -9.87 -2.64 -11.56
C TYR A 84 -10.46 -1.23 -11.49
N ALA A 85 -10.07 -0.46 -10.49
CA ALA A 85 -10.45 0.94 -10.37
C ALA A 85 -9.28 1.89 -10.57
N LYS A 86 -9.56 3.10 -11.03
CA LYS A 86 -8.60 4.20 -11.05
C LYS A 86 -9.06 5.33 -10.14
N ARG A 87 -8.11 6.00 -9.50
CA ARG A 87 -8.38 7.22 -8.76
C ARG A 87 -8.80 8.35 -9.70
N GLY A 88 -9.83 9.11 -9.33
CA GLY A 88 -10.17 10.36 -10.00
C GLY A 88 -9.23 11.48 -9.59
N THR A 89 -9.07 12.50 -10.43
CA THR A 89 -8.20 13.65 -10.12
C THR A 89 -8.63 14.38 -8.85
N LYS A 90 -9.94 14.46 -8.60
CA LYS A 90 -10.54 15.06 -7.41
C LYS A 90 -10.78 14.07 -6.25
N GLY A 91 -10.11 12.92 -6.27
CA GLY A 91 -10.35 11.85 -5.30
C GLY A 91 -11.42 10.85 -5.73
N GLY A 92 -11.65 9.87 -4.86
CA GLY A 92 -12.49 8.71 -5.13
C GLY A 92 -11.88 7.77 -6.18
N TYR A 93 -12.49 6.59 -6.30
CA TYR A 93 -12.08 5.58 -7.26
C TYR A 93 -13.27 5.12 -8.10
N PHE A 94 -12.99 4.77 -9.35
CA PHE A 94 -14.02 4.39 -10.31
C PHE A 94 -13.61 3.12 -11.05
N PRO A 95 -14.50 2.11 -11.16
CA PRO A 95 -14.23 0.92 -11.95
C PRO A 95 -14.02 1.28 -13.42
N GLN A 96 -13.05 0.64 -14.06
CA GLN A 96 -12.74 0.87 -15.46
C GLN A 96 -13.60 0.01 -16.37
N CYS A 97 -14.07 0.62 -17.45
CA CYS A 97 -14.96 0.02 -18.43
C CYS A 97 -14.50 0.39 -19.83
N ASP A 98 -14.39 -0.61 -20.72
CA ASP A 98 -13.91 -0.43 -22.09
C ASP A 98 -14.81 0.52 -22.88
N HIS A 99 -16.09 0.55 -22.55
CA HIS A 99 -17.07 1.42 -23.20
C HIS A 99 -17.12 2.83 -22.62
N ARG A 100 -16.39 3.14 -21.52
CA ARG A 100 -16.56 4.38 -20.76
C ARG A 100 -16.50 5.64 -21.62
N TRP A 101 -15.65 5.67 -22.66
CA TRP A 101 -15.42 6.83 -23.53
C TRP A 101 -16.12 6.73 -24.88
N ASN A 102 -17.02 5.76 -25.06
CA ASN A 102 -17.87 5.65 -26.24
C ASN A 102 -19.22 6.33 -25.95
N ASP A 103 -19.49 7.44 -26.61
CA ASP A 103 -20.69 8.28 -26.45
C ASP A 103 -22.00 7.59 -26.89
N ARG A 104 -21.91 6.69 -27.88
CA ARG A 104 -23.03 5.88 -28.36
C ARG A 104 -23.40 4.77 -27.37
N ILE A 105 -22.41 4.18 -26.71
CA ILE A 105 -22.62 3.00 -25.85
C ILE A 105 -22.80 3.39 -24.37
N CYS A 106 -21.95 4.26 -23.82
CA CYS A 106 -21.94 4.54 -22.39
C CYS A 106 -22.94 5.65 -22.01
N PRO A 107 -23.95 5.36 -21.16
CA PRO A 107 -24.91 6.37 -20.70
C PRO A 107 -24.26 7.57 -20.00
N LYS A 108 -23.14 7.35 -19.31
CA LYS A 108 -22.43 8.43 -18.58
C LYS A 108 -21.86 9.50 -19.50
N GLN A 109 -21.56 9.19 -20.77
CA GLN A 109 -21.11 10.20 -21.75
C GLN A 109 -22.25 11.13 -22.19
N ARG A 110 -23.50 10.69 -22.00
CA ARG A 110 -24.71 11.48 -22.25
C ARG A 110 -25.25 12.16 -20.98
N GLY A 111 -24.49 12.14 -19.90
CA GLY A 111 -24.87 12.75 -18.62
C GLY A 111 -25.82 11.90 -17.76
N GLU A 112 -26.11 10.65 -18.15
CA GLU A 112 -27.01 9.78 -17.39
C GLU A 112 -26.35 9.29 -16.09
N LYS A 113 -27.07 9.42 -14.97
CA LYS A 113 -26.59 9.06 -13.62
C LYS A 113 -26.89 7.59 -13.27
N ILE A 114 -26.39 6.66 -14.09
CA ILE A 114 -26.53 5.22 -13.85
C ILE A 114 -25.36 4.62 -13.05
N ASN A 115 -25.61 3.62 -12.22
CA ASN A 115 -24.55 2.79 -11.61
C ASN A 115 -23.94 1.88 -12.69
N CYS A 116 -22.61 1.85 -12.81
CA CYS A 116 -21.94 0.99 -13.80
C CYS A 116 -22.24 -0.50 -13.58
N GLU A 117 -22.49 -0.94 -12.35
CA GLU A 117 -22.90 -2.32 -12.06
C GLU A 117 -24.33 -2.65 -12.55
N ALA A 118 -25.20 -1.65 -12.69
CA ALA A 118 -26.55 -1.82 -13.25
C ALA A 118 -26.62 -1.54 -14.76
N CYS A 119 -25.50 -1.17 -15.39
CA CYS A 119 -25.46 -0.82 -16.81
C CYS A 119 -25.49 -2.08 -17.67
N GLU A 120 -26.46 -2.19 -18.59
CA GLU A 120 -26.56 -3.31 -19.54
C GLU A 120 -25.39 -3.36 -20.52
N ASN A 121 -24.80 -2.20 -20.84
CA ASN A 121 -23.64 -2.07 -21.72
C ASN A 121 -22.29 -2.19 -20.98
N ARG A 122 -22.30 -2.69 -19.74
CA ARG A 122 -21.10 -2.82 -18.90
C ARG A 122 -20.12 -3.82 -19.51
N LYS A 123 -18.88 -3.36 -19.72
CA LYS A 123 -17.75 -4.20 -20.12
C LYS A 123 -16.53 -3.78 -19.32
N TRP A 124 -16.29 -4.48 -18.22
CA TRP A 124 -15.16 -4.18 -17.35
C TRP A 124 -13.83 -4.34 -18.08
N THR A 125 -12.90 -3.44 -17.78
CA THR A 125 -11.55 -3.52 -18.31
C THR A 125 -10.71 -4.41 -17.42
N GLU A 126 -10.14 -5.45 -18.02
CA GLU A 126 -9.21 -6.36 -17.36
C GLU A 126 -7.94 -5.65 -16.88
N LEU A 127 -7.46 -6.02 -15.69
CA LEU A 127 -6.22 -5.54 -15.12
C LEU A 127 -5.03 -6.26 -15.78
N LYS A 128 -4.21 -5.50 -16.51
CA LYS A 128 -3.03 -6.01 -17.22
C LYS A 128 -1.73 -5.51 -16.59
N PRO A 129 -0.60 -6.23 -16.74
CA PRO A 129 0.69 -5.83 -16.15
C PRO A 129 1.10 -4.39 -16.48
N LYS A 130 0.82 -3.92 -17.69
CA LYS A 130 1.06 -2.53 -18.10
C LYS A 130 0.43 -1.50 -17.14
N LYS A 131 -0.76 -1.78 -16.60
CA LYS A 131 -1.43 -0.87 -15.66
C LYS A 131 -0.77 -0.87 -14.28
N ILE A 132 -0.30 -2.04 -13.83
CA ILE A 132 0.49 -2.15 -12.60
C ILE A 132 1.81 -1.37 -12.74
N ILE A 133 2.47 -1.44 -13.91
CA ILE A 133 3.66 -0.65 -14.18
C ILE A 133 3.34 0.86 -14.11
N GLU A 134 2.27 1.32 -14.75
CA GLU A 134 1.83 2.73 -14.67
C GLU A 134 1.59 3.18 -13.22
N HIS A 135 0.98 2.32 -12.39
CA HIS A 135 0.73 2.57 -10.97
C HIS A 135 2.01 2.79 -10.15
N LEU A 136 2.97 1.87 -10.29
CA LEU A 136 4.22 1.89 -9.54
C LEU A 136 5.12 3.04 -9.99
N LEU A 137 5.08 3.40 -11.28
CA LEU A 137 5.84 4.54 -11.81
C LEU A 137 5.29 5.88 -11.32
N GLY A 138 3.97 6.01 -11.17
CA GLY A 138 3.32 7.22 -10.64
C GLY A 138 3.74 8.50 -11.36
N TYR A 139 3.74 8.49 -12.70
CA TYR A 139 4.14 9.64 -13.51
C TYR A 139 3.15 10.80 -13.47
N ARG A 140 1.90 10.54 -13.10
CA ARG A 140 0.87 11.58 -13.09
C ARG A 140 0.85 12.32 -11.78
N GLU A 141 1.12 13.62 -11.84
CA GLU A 141 1.04 14.52 -10.67
C GLU A 141 -0.37 14.56 -10.06
N ASP A 142 -1.41 14.36 -10.88
CA ASP A 142 -2.80 14.31 -10.42
C ASP A 142 -3.23 12.98 -9.77
N GLY A 143 -2.31 12.00 -9.70
CA GLY A 143 -2.53 10.68 -9.11
C GLY A 143 -3.57 9.82 -9.83
N ALA A 144 -3.97 10.17 -11.05
CA ALA A 144 -4.96 9.39 -11.80
C ALA A 144 -4.38 8.13 -12.47
N ASP A 145 -3.14 7.77 -12.18
CA ASP A 145 -2.51 6.47 -12.46
C ASP A 145 -2.60 5.51 -11.25
N VAL A 146 -3.00 6.01 -10.09
CA VAL A 146 -3.24 5.19 -8.90
C VAL A 146 -4.40 4.23 -9.15
N LEU A 147 -4.16 2.98 -8.81
CA LEU A 147 -5.09 1.88 -9.00
C LEU A 147 -5.67 1.44 -7.66
N GLY A 148 -6.89 0.92 -7.72
CA GLY A 148 -7.46 0.11 -6.66
C GLY A 148 -7.89 -1.24 -7.19
N VAL A 149 -7.95 -2.22 -6.30
CA VAL A 149 -8.35 -3.60 -6.58
C VAL A 149 -9.52 -4.01 -5.72
N TYR A 150 -10.27 -4.99 -6.20
CA TYR A 150 -11.38 -5.60 -5.48
C TYR A 150 -10.90 -6.93 -4.90
N PRO A 151 -10.79 -7.10 -3.57
CA PRO A 151 -10.18 -8.28 -2.96
C PRO A 151 -11.11 -9.51 -2.90
N LEU A 152 -12.42 -9.30 -3.06
CA LEU A 152 -13.43 -10.36 -3.05
C LEU A 152 -13.63 -10.94 -4.45
N PHE A 153 -13.26 -12.20 -4.64
CA PHE A 153 -13.46 -12.91 -5.90
C PHE A 153 -14.93 -13.30 -6.10
N PRO A 154 -15.38 -13.48 -7.36
CA PRO A 154 -16.76 -13.90 -7.67
C PRO A 154 -17.22 -15.19 -6.99
N ASP A 155 -16.29 -16.09 -6.67
CA ASP A 155 -16.57 -17.36 -5.98
C ASP A 155 -16.65 -17.21 -4.45
N GLY A 156 -16.61 -15.98 -3.92
CA GLY A 156 -16.67 -15.69 -2.50
C GLY A 156 -15.36 -15.94 -1.75
N THR A 157 -14.24 -16.08 -2.46
CA THR A 157 -12.91 -16.22 -1.84
C THR A 157 -12.14 -14.89 -1.81
N CYS A 158 -11.08 -14.82 -1.01
CA CYS A 158 -10.08 -13.75 -1.05
C CYS A 158 -8.68 -14.32 -0.76
N ARG A 159 -7.64 -13.52 -1.05
CA ARG A 159 -6.23 -13.89 -0.82
C ARG A 159 -5.55 -13.10 0.30
N PHE A 160 -6.21 -12.06 0.79
CA PHE A 160 -5.72 -11.26 1.89
C PHE A 160 -6.89 -10.59 2.63
N ILE A 161 -6.60 -10.13 3.84
CA ILE A 161 -7.42 -9.16 4.56
C ILE A 161 -6.61 -7.88 4.82
N VAL A 162 -7.30 -6.76 4.91
CA VAL A 162 -6.71 -5.46 5.21
C VAL A 162 -7.51 -4.79 6.30
N PHE A 163 -6.86 -4.34 7.36
CA PHE A 163 -7.44 -3.46 8.37
C PHE A 163 -7.08 -2.02 8.03
N ASP A 164 -8.08 -1.17 7.92
CA ASP A 164 -7.96 0.23 7.52
C ASP A 164 -8.05 1.14 8.75
N PHE A 165 -7.02 1.96 8.97
CA PHE A 165 -6.90 2.88 10.09
C PHE A 165 -6.81 4.32 9.58
N ASP A 166 -7.95 4.97 9.42
CA ASP A 166 -8.12 6.30 8.84
C ASP A 166 -9.28 7.04 9.52
N ASN A 167 -9.31 8.37 9.39
CA ASN A 167 -10.35 9.22 9.96
C ASN A 167 -11.65 9.05 9.17
N HIS A 168 -12.67 8.47 9.80
CA HIS A 168 -13.98 8.22 9.21
C HIS A 168 -15.06 9.24 9.62
N GLU A 169 -14.66 10.40 10.17
CA GLU A 169 -15.58 11.51 10.44
C GLU A 169 -16.18 12.10 9.15
N LYS A 170 -17.41 12.63 9.24
CA LYS A 170 -18.10 13.25 8.10
C LYS A 170 -17.31 14.45 7.57
N GLY A 171 -16.94 14.44 6.29
CA GLY A 171 -16.18 15.50 5.65
C GLY A 171 -14.68 15.20 5.52
N ALA A 172 -14.20 14.13 6.15
CA ALA A 172 -12.80 13.71 6.08
C ALA A 172 -12.38 13.28 4.66
N GLU A 173 -13.33 12.99 3.76
CA GLU A 173 -13.05 12.67 2.36
C GLU A 173 -12.29 13.80 1.62
N LYS A 174 -12.46 15.05 2.08
CA LYS A 174 -11.76 16.21 1.51
C LYS A 174 -10.28 16.26 1.86
N THR A 175 -9.90 15.61 2.95
CA THR A 175 -8.54 15.49 3.45
C THR A 175 -8.00 14.07 3.26
N ASP A 176 -8.57 13.32 2.31
CA ASP A 176 -8.21 11.93 2.04
C ASP A 176 -8.22 11.05 3.31
N PHE A 177 -9.22 11.26 4.18
CA PHE A 177 -9.43 10.53 5.44
C PHE A 177 -8.25 10.61 6.42
N ALA A 178 -7.43 11.65 6.31
CA ALA A 178 -6.31 11.87 7.21
C ALA A 178 -6.72 12.03 8.69
N ASN A 179 -6.05 11.29 9.57
CA ASN A 179 -6.12 11.46 11.02
C ASN A 179 -5.61 12.84 11.48
N THR A 180 -6.13 13.30 12.61
CA THR A 180 -5.87 14.64 13.17
C THR A 180 -4.68 14.67 14.14
N ASN A 181 -4.28 13.52 14.66
CA ASN A 181 -3.14 13.30 15.56
C ASN A 181 -2.44 11.97 15.19
N ASP A 182 -1.48 11.53 16.02
CA ASP A 182 -0.69 10.31 15.80
C ASP A 182 -1.13 9.10 16.67
N GLU A 183 -2.26 9.20 17.38
CA GLU A 183 -2.75 8.13 18.27
C GLU A 183 -3.11 6.84 17.51
N TRP A 184 -3.41 6.96 16.20
CA TRP A 184 -3.64 5.82 15.32
C TRP A 184 -2.42 4.89 15.18
N HIS A 185 -1.20 5.38 15.42
CA HIS A 185 -0.01 4.52 15.48
C HIS A 185 -0.15 3.46 16.58
N GLU A 186 -0.68 3.84 17.75
CA GLU A 186 -0.83 2.93 18.88
C GLU A 186 -1.81 1.79 18.57
N GLU A 187 -2.91 2.09 17.87
CA GLU A 187 -3.89 1.06 17.44
C GLU A 187 -3.29 0.10 16.41
N VAL A 188 -2.53 0.63 15.45
CA VAL A 188 -1.83 -0.17 14.43
C VAL A 188 -0.76 -1.05 15.05
N ASP A 189 0.05 -0.50 15.96
CA ASP A 189 1.12 -1.24 16.65
C ASP A 189 0.56 -2.29 17.60
N ALA A 190 -0.60 -2.04 18.23
CA ALA A 190 -1.32 -3.06 18.98
C ALA A 190 -1.74 -4.23 18.09
N LEU A 191 -2.34 -3.96 16.91
CA LEU A 191 -2.70 -5.00 15.95
C LEU A 191 -1.48 -5.77 15.44
N ARG A 192 -0.39 -5.08 15.13
CA ARG A 192 0.90 -5.68 14.75
C ARG A 192 1.39 -6.63 15.83
N LEU A 193 1.40 -6.20 17.10
CA LEU A 193 1.83 -7.03 18.24
C LEU A 193 0.94 -8.27 18.44
N ILE A 194 -0.38 -8.14 18.26
CA ILE A 194 -1.29 -9.29 18.33
C ILE A 194 -0.95 -10.29 17.24
N CYS A 195 -0.74 -9.83 16.01
CA CYS A 195 -0.36 -10.71 14.91
C CYS A 195 0.96 -11.45 15.23
N GLU A 196 2.00 -10.72 15.64
CA GLU A 196 3.31 -11.29 15.98
C GLU A 196 3.21 -12.35 17.10
N ARG A 197 2.45 -12.08 18.17
CA ARG A 197 2.21 -13.03 19.27
C ARG A 197 1.49 -14.31 18.85
N ASN A 198 0.79 -14.29 17.71
CA ASN A 198 0.10 -15.45 17.14
C ASN A 198 0.86 -16.06 15.95
N GLY A 199 2.11 -15.66 15.71
CA GLY A 199 2.94 -16.19 14.63
C GLY A 199 2.51 -15.71 13.23
N ILE A 200 1.80 -14.58 13.15
CA ILE A 200 1.38 -13.95 11.90
C ILE A 200 2.31 -12.78 11.62
N LEU A 201 2.78 -12.67 10.38
CA LEU A 201 3.60 -11.56 9.91
C LEU A 201 2.72 -10.59 9.10
N PRO A 202 2.21 -9.51 9.71
CA PRO A 202 1.46 -8.50 8.99
C PRO A 202 2.42 -7.56 8.25
N LEU A 203 1.95 -6.96 7.16
CA LEU A 203 2.62 -5.82 6.53
C LEU A 203 1.85 -4.55 6.85
N VAL A 204 2.53 -3.54 7.38
CA VAL A 204 1.93 -2.24 7.67
C VAL A 204 2.31 -1.26 6.58
N GLU A 205 1.33 -0.74 5.87
CA GLU A 205 1.48 0.32 4.88
C GLU A 205 1.01 1.63 5.49
N ARG A 206 1.87 2.66 5.54
CA ARG A 206 1.43 4.03 5.81
C ARG A 206 0.57 4.51 4.65
N SER A 207 -0.60 5.08 4.95
CA SER A 207 -1.56 5.50 3.93
C SER A 207 -0.99 6.60 3.02
N ARG A 208 -1.71 6.89 1.93
CA ARG A 208 -1.32 7.91 0.96
C ARG A 208 -1.18 9.32 1.57
N SER A 209 -2.04 9.66 2.52
CA SER A 209 -2.00 10.95 3.22
C SER A 209 -0.83 11.04 4.21
N GLY A 210 -0.28 9.89 4.60
CA GLY A 210 0.72 9.77 5.67
C GLY A 210 0.13 9.84 7.08
N ARG A 211 -1.20 9.93 7.20
CA ARG A 211 -1.91 10.10 8.47
C ARG A 211 -2.96 9.01 8.67
N GLY A 212 -2.50 7.78 8.53
CA GLY A 212 -3.28 6.56 8.65
C GLY A 212 -2.49 5.38 8.09
N ALA A 213 -3.05 4.19 8.18
CA ALA A 213 -2.37 2.98 7.71
C ALA A 213 -3.31 1.84 7.35
N HIS A 214 -2.78 0.94 6.53
CA HIS A 214 -3.38 -0.34 6.22
C HIS A 214 -2.51 -1.46 6.81
N VAL A 215 -3.13 -2.38 7.55
CA VAL A 215 -2.47 -3.60 8.03
C VAL A 215 -2.91 -4.79 7.19
N TRP A 216 -1.99 -5.32 6.40
CA TRP A 216 -2.22 -6.38 5.43
C TRP A 216 -1.84 -7.76 5.98
N ILE A 217 -2.70 -8.75 5.79
CA ILE A 217 -2.42 -10.16 6.09
C ILE A 217 -2.74 -11.01 4.87
N PHE A 218 -1.79 -11.84 4.44
CA PHE A 218 -1.87 -12.63 3.21
C PHE A 218 -2.05 -14.12 3.48
N PHE A 219 -2.85 -14.78 2.65
CA PHE A 219 -3.08 -16.21 2.72
C PHE A 219 -2.33 -16.93 1.60
N LYS A 220 -1.72 -18.08 1.93
CA LYS A 220 -0.96 -18.90 0.96
C LYS A 220 -1.80 -19.38 -0.23
N LYS A 221 -3.12 -19.52 -0.04
CA LYS A 221 -4.11 -19.95 -1.04
C LYS A 221 -5.37 -19.10 -0.85
N PRO A 222 -6.24 -18.97 -1.88
CA PRO A 222 -7.55 -18.38 -1.69
C PRO A 222 -8.31 -19.14 -0.60
N ILE A 223 -8.95 -18.40 0.31
CA ILE A 223 -9.84 -18.94 1.33
C ILE A 223 -11.20 -18.22 1.23
N SER A 224 -12.26 -18.80 1.81
CA SER A 224 -13.55 -18.11 1.82
C SER A 224 -13.44 -16.77 2.56
N ALA A 225 -14.06 -15.73 2.01
CA ALA A 225 -14.04 -14.39 2.61
C ALA A 225 -14.66 -14.39 4.01
N SER A 226 -15.70 -15.21 4.24
CA SER A 226 -16.28 -15.40 5.57
C SER A 226 -15.25 -15.93 6.58
N LEU A 227 -14.45 -16.94 6.22
CA LEU A 227 -13.40 -17.46 7.10
C LEU A 227 -12.32 -16.40 7.37
N ALA A 228 -11.88 -15.70 6.32
CA ALA A 228 -10.89 -14.63 6.43
C ALA A 228 -11.35 -13.49 7.36
N ARG A 229 -12.61 -13.07 7.22
CA ARG A 229 -13.22 -12.02 8.05
C ARG A 229 -13.42 -12.47 9.49
N ASN A 230 -13.90 -13.70 9.71
CA ASN A 230 -14.02 -14.24 11.06
C ASN A 230 -12.66 -14.29 11.76
N PHE A 231 -11.61 -14.72 11.04
CA PHE A 231 -10.23 -14.66 11.53
C PHE A 231 -9.82 -13.23 11.89
N GLY A 232 -10.11 -12.24 11.04
CA GLY A 232 -9.79 -10.85 11.33
C GLY A 232 -10.55 -10.29 12.54
N CYS A 233 -11.85 -10.59 12.69
CA CYS A 233 -12.64 -10.21 13.87
C CYS A 233 -12.05 -10.81 15.16
N LEU A 234 -11.64 -12.09 15.12
CA LEU A 234 -11.00 -12.73 16.27
C LEU A 234 -9.67 -12.06 16.68
N LEU A 235 -8.91 -11.53 15.71
CA LEU A 235 -7.70 -10.74 16.02
C LEU A 235 -8.05 -9.44 16.74
N LEU A 236 -9.09 -8.73 16.29
CA LEU A 236 -9.55 -7.50 16.93
C LEU A 236 -10.10 -7.76 18.35
N ASP A 237 -10.90 -8.82 18.52
CA ASP A 237 -11.45 -9.23 19.83
C ASP A 237 -10.34 -9.63 20.81
N LYS A 238 -9.35 -10.39 20.34
CA LYS A 238 -8.16 -10.73 21.13
C LYS A 238 -7.37 -9.48 21.50
N GLY A 239 -7.31 -8.50 20.61
CA GLY A 239 -6.70 -7.21 20.88
C GLY A 239 -7.38 -6.46 22.00
N SER A 240 -8.69 -6.28 21.91
CA SER A 240 -9.50 -5.59 22.92
C SER A 240 -9.38 -6.23 24.31
N SER A 241 -9.20 -7.55 24.38
CA SER A 241 -9.06 -8.29 25.65
C SER A 241 -7.64 -8.34 26.22
N SER A 242 -6.60 -8.27 25.38
CA SER A 242 -5.20 -8.54 25.77
C SER A 242 -4.29 -7.32 25.76
N ILE A 243 -4.65 -6.31 24.97
CA ILE A 243 -3.95 -5.02 24.87
C ILE A 243 -5.00 -3.98 25.24
N ASN A 244 -4.62 -2.98 26.03
CA ASN A 244 -5.53 -1.91 26.43
C ASN A 244 -5.78 -0.96 25.24
N LEU A 245 -6.30 -1.49 24.12
CA LEU A 245 -6.82 -0.79 22.95
C LEU A 245 -8.02 0.02 23.44
N LYS A 246 -7.76 1.20 24.02
CA LYS A 246 -8.74 1.99 24.77
C LYS A 246 -9.91 2.49 23.93
N SER A 247 -9.81 2.46 22.61
CA SER A 247 -10.93 2.53 21.67
C SER A 247 -10.39 2.21 20.28
N PHE A 248 -11.15 1.51 19.44
CA PHE A 248 -10.90 1.46 17.99
C PHE A 248 -11.39 2.78 17.38
N HIS A 249 -10.74 3.89 17.70
CA HIS A 249 -11.14 5.21 17.26
C HIS A 249 -10.72 5.44 15.80
N TYR A 250 -9.59 4.88 15.40
CA TYR A 250 -9.04 5.08 14.05
C TYR A 250 -9.28 3.91 13.12
N TYR A 251 -9.54 2.71 13.64
CA TYR A 251 -10.03 1.60 12.82
C TYR A 251 -11.37 1.94 12.15
N ASP A 252 -11.37 2.01 10.82
CA ASP A 252 -12.56 2.29 10.02
C ASP A 252 -13.25 0.97 9.60
N ARG A 253 -12.51 0.08 8.93
CA ARG A 253 -13.07 -1.17 8.38
C ARG A 253 -12.03 -2.23 8.03
N MET A 254 -12.52 -3.43 7.74
CA MET A 254 -11.73 -4.53 7.20
C MET A 254 -12.19 -4.88 5.77
N TYR A 255 -11.22 -5.13 4.90
CA TYR A 255 -11.44 -5.62 3.53
C TYR A 255 -11.04 -7.10 3.37
N PRO A 256 -11.76 -7.90 2.57
CA PRO A 256 -13.09 -7.59 2.02
C PRO A 256 -14.12 -7.35 3.14
N SER A 257 -15.05 -6.43 2.94
CA SER A 257 -16.08 -6.10 3.95
C SER A 257 -17.35 -6.95 3.83
N GLN A 258 -17.36 -7.96 2.96
CA GLN A 258 -18.50 -8.83 2.66
C GLN A 258 -18.03 -10.28 2.53
N ASP A 259 -18.92 -11.23 2.89
CA ASP A 259 -18.65 -12.67 2.84
C ASP A 259 -18.86 -13.27 1.44
N VAL A 260 -19.70 -12.65 0.63
CA VAL A 260 -20.15 -13.16 -0.68
C VAL A 260 -20.13 -12.05 -1.72
N ALA A 261 -19.80 -12.41 -2.96
CA ALA A 261 -19.74 -11.48 -4.07
C ALA A 261 -21.15 -11.25 -4.67
N SER A 262 -21.91 -10.32 -4.11
CA SER A 262 -23.18 -9.86 -4.71
C SER A 262 -22.98 -8.73 -5.74
N SER A 263 -21.77 -8.18 -5.81
CA SER A 263 -21.37 -7.08 -6.69
C SER A 263 -19.88 -7.23 -7.05
N ILE A 264 -19.26 -6.25 -7.70
CA ILE A 264 -17.79 -6.23 -7.86
C ILE A 264 -17.04 -6.20 -6.53
N GLY A 265 -17.73 -5.84 -5.43
CA GLY A 265 -17.20 -5.80 -4.08
C GLY A 265 -16.64 -4.43 -3.68
N ASN A 266 -16.10 -4.35 -2.47
CA ASN A 266 -15.48 -3.15 -1.94
C ASN A 266 -14.05 -2.99 -2.48
N LEU A 267 -13.66 -1.75 -2.72
CA LEU A 267 -12.35 -1.42 -3.27
C LEU A 267 -11.35 -1.18 -2.15
N ILE A 268 -10.11 -1.63 -2.34
CA ILE A 268 -8.93 -1.13 -1.62
C ILE A 268 -7.94 -0.53 -2.61
N ALA A 269 -7.32 0.59 -2.24
CA ALA A 269 -6.25 1.18 -3.05
C ALA A 269 -5.02 0.26 -3.05
N LEU A 270 -4.33 0.15 -4.17
CA LEU A 270 -3.06 -0.57 -4.22
C LEU A 270 -1.96 0.26 -3.52
N PRO A 271 -1.06 -0.40 -2.76
CA PRO A 271 0.06 0.26 -2.08
C PRO A 271 1.19 0.62 -3.04
N LEU A 272 2.18 1.38 -2.59
CA LEU A 272 3.34 1.82 -3.38
C LEU A 272 2.94 2.76 -4.53
N GLN A 273 2.05 3.68 -4.22
CA GLN A 273 1.53 4.67 -5.17
C GLN A 273 2.62 5.66 -5.55
N GLY A 274 3.12 5.61 -6.79
CA GLY A 274 4.41 6.23 -7.14
C GLY A 274 4.58 7.70 -6.72
N GLN A 275 3.57 8.57 -6.82
CA GLN A 275 3.70 9.97 -6.39
C GLN A 275 3.68 10.14 -4.86
N ALA A 276 2.89 9.36 -4.13
CA ALA A 276 2.88 9.39 -2.66
C ALA A 276 4.15 8.74 -2.09
N LEU A 277 4.63 7.70 -2.77
CA LEU A 277 5.82 6.95 -2.42
C LEU A 277 7.09 7.82 -2.45
N LYS A 278 7.19 8.78 -3.37
CA LYS A 278 8.30 9.77 -3.38
C LYS A 278 8.44 10.55 -2.07
N ASN A 279 7.36 10.68 -1.30
CA ASN A 279 7.35 11.34 0.02
C ASN A 279 7.41 10.34 1.18
N GLY A 280 7.62 9.05 0.90
CA GLY A 280 7.57 7.97 1.89
C GLY A 280 6.16 7.51 2.27
N ASN A 281 5.10 8.00 1.62
CA ASN A 281 3.71 7.59 1.89
C ASN A 281 3.24 6.49 0.93
N SER A 282 2.14 5.81 1.25
CA SER A 282 1.77 4.54 0.58
C SER A 282 2.94 3.56 0.57
N ALA A 283 3.75 3.55 1.63
CA ALA A 283 4.96 2.76 1.76
C ALA A 283 4.80 1.78 2.92
N PHE A 284 5.40 0.60 2.80
CA PHE A 284 5.48 -0.32 3.93
C PHE A 284 6.47 0.21 4.97
N VAL A 285 6.14 0.08 6.24
CA VAL A 285 6.94 0.63 7.35
C VAL A 285 7.31 -0.44 8.38
N ASP A 286 8.47 -0.26 9.00
CA ASP A 286 8.95 -1.08 10.10
C ASP A 286 8.29 -0.69 11.45
N LYS A 287 8.84 -1.22 12.56
CA LYS A 287 8.38 -0.98 13.93
C LYS A 287 8.61 0.46 14.39
N ASN A 288 9.55 1.17 13.78
CA ASN A 288 9.87 2.56 14.08
C ASN A 288 9.18 3.51 13.09
N TRP A 289 8.21 3.02 12.32
CA TRP A 289 7.48 3.78 11.30
C TRP A 289 8.35 4.31 10.15
N ASN A 290 9.53 3.71 9.98
CA ASN A 290 10.41 4.00 8.87
C ASN A 290 10.00 3.21 7.64
N ALA A 291 9.88 3.89 6.50
CA ALA A 291 9.60 3.26 5.22
C ALA A 291 10.72 2.29 4.87
N TYR A 292 10.34 1.08 4.45
CA TYR A 292 11.27 0.13 3.88
C TYR A 292 11.85 0.71 2.59
N PRO A 293 13.17 0.59 2.38
CA PRO A 293 13.83 1.22 1.24
C PRO A 293 13.52 0.57 -0.11
N LEU A 294 12.82 -0.58 -0.13
CA LEU A 294 12.65 -1.43 -1.30
C LEU A 294 11.20 -1.89 -1.53
N TYR A 295 10.86 -2.01 -2.82
CA TYR A 295 9.86 -2.95 -3.36
C TYR A 295 10.31 -4.40 -3.17
#